data_AF-A0A4Q9BFX2-F1
#
_entry.id   AF-A0A4Q9BFX2-F1
#
_cell.length_a   1.000
_cell.length_b   1.000
_cell.length_c   1.000
_cell.angle_alpha   90.00
_cell.angle_beta   90.00
_cell.angle_gamma   90.00
#
_symmetry.space_group_name_H-M   'P 1'
#
loop_
_entity.id
_entity.type
_entity.pdbx_description
1 polymer ?
#
loop_
_entity_poly.entity_id
_entity_poly.type
_entity_poly.pdbx_seq_one_letter_code
_entity_poly.pdbx_strand_id
1 'polypeptide(L)'
;MSSLSTKMRTYHRYLGFFLAGIMAVYSISGIILIFRETSFLKSEVHKVQTLKPGLKNEELGKELHLRGFKPDTTIGDVVSFKQGTYNLKSGVADYTVSEQPAIVNKMTKLHKATTNDALFYLNIFFGLSLLFFVISSFWMFLPKTSIFKKAMLFTLAGAILTIVLLLL
;
A
#
# COMPACT_ATOMS: atom_id res chain seq x y z
N MET A 1 -12.53 14.38 -36.52
CA MET A 1 -12.11 13.39 -35.49
C MET A 1 -12.94 12.13 -35.69
N SER A 2 -12.36 10.95 -35.51
CA SER A 2 -13.12 9.68 -35.64
C SER A 2 -14.11 9.51 -34.49
N SER A 3 -15.21 8.78 -34.72
CA SER A 3 -16.19 8.43 -33.69
C SER A 3 -15.55 7.72 -32.49
N LEU A 4 -14.52 6.91 -32.75
CA LEU A 4 -13.72 6.21 -31.74
C LEU A 4 -12.93 7.19 -30.84
N SER A 5 -12.28 8.20 -31.42
CA SER A 5 -11.55 9.22 -30.65
C SER A 5 -12.48 10.00 -29.69
N THR A 6 -13.68 10.34 -30.16
CA THR A 6 -14.70 11.01 -29.34
C THR A 6 -15.18 10.12 -28.19
N LYS A 7 -15.43 8.83 -28.43
CA LYS A 7 -15.80 7.87 -27.38
C LYS A 7 -14.69 7.69 -26.34
N MET A 8 -13.45 7.48 -26.80
CA MET A 8 -12.29 7.33 -25.92
C MET A 8 -12.10 8.54 -25.01
N ARG A 9 -12.22 9.76 -25.55
CA ARG A 9 -12.16 11.00 -24.76
C ARG A 9 -13.25 11.07 -23.68
N THR A 10 -14.47 10.69 -24.02
CA THR A 10 -15.59 10.70 -23.07
C THR A 10 -15.37 9.70 -21.94
N TYR A 11 -14.99 8.46 -22.25
CA TYR A 11 -14.70 7.43 -21.25
C TYR A 11 -13.50 7.79 -20.38
N HIS A 12 -12.40 8.27 -20.98
CA HIS A 12 -11.23 8.76 -20.25
C HIS A 12 -11.60 9.83 -19.23
N ARG A 13 -12.41 10.81 -19.64
CA ARG A 13 -12.83 11.90 -18.76
C ARG A 13 -13.70 11.40 -17.60
N TYR A 14 -14.74 10.61 -17.87
CA TYR A 14 -15.66 10.18 -16.80
C TYR A 14 -15.02 9.18 -15.85
N LEU A 15 -14.25 8.22 -16.38
CA LEU A 15 -13.49 7.32 -15.52
C LEU A 15 -12.42 8.09 -14.72
N GLY A 16 -11.79 9.09 -15.33
CA GLY A 16 -10.84 9.99 -14.67
C GLY A 16 -11.47 10.73 -13.48
N PHE A 17 -12.63 11.36 -13.66
CA PHE A 17 -13.34 12.03 -12.57
C PHE A 17 -13.81 11.08 -11.49
N PHE A 18 -14.31 9.89 -11.86
CA PHE A 18 -14.70 8.86 -10.91
C PHE A 18 -13.52 8.42 -10.03
N LEU A 19 -12.34 8.26 -10.64
CA LEU A 19 -11.13 7.82 -9.93
C LEU A 19 -10.37 8.95 -9.25
N ALA A 20 -10.68 10.23 -9.46
CA ALA A 20 -9.86 11.35 -9.00
C ALA A 20 -9.59 11.33 -7.49
N GLY A 21 -10.63 11.10 -6.67
CA GLY A 21 -10.47 11.00 -5.21
C GLY A 21 -9.68 9.77 -4.79
N ILE A 22 -9.90 8.64 -5.46
CA ILE A 22 -9.17 7.39 -5.21
C ILE A 22 -7.69 7.59 -5.53
N MET A 23 -7.37 8.17 -6.70
CA MET A 23 -6.00 8.47 -7.14
C MET A 23 -5.28 9.41 -6.17
N ALA A 24 -5.96 10.42 -5.64
CA ALA A 24 -5.37 11.33 -4.65
C ALA A 24 -5.01 10.61 -3.35
N VAL A 25 -5.90 9.77 -2.82
CA VAL A 25 -5.61 8.94 -1.64
C VAL A 25 -4.49 7.96 -1.92
N TYR A 26 -4.50 7.30 -3.09
CA TYR A 26 -3.52 6.30 -3.49
C TYR A 26 -2.11 6.89 -3.65
N SER A 27 -1.99 8.09 -4.22
CA SER A 27 -0.70 8.76 -4.40
C SER A 27 -0.09 9.17 -3.05
N ILE A 28 -0.88 9.80 -2.18
CA ILE A 28 -0.45 10.21 -0.84
C ILE A 28 -0.05 8.98 -0.02
N SER A 29 -0.88 7.95 -0.01
CA SER A 29 -0.61 6.74 0.77
C SER A 29 0.58 5.94 0.24
N GLY A 30 0.82 5.95 -1.07
CA GLY A 30 1.99 5.34 -1.70
C GLY A 30 3.29 6.03 -1.27
N ILE A 31 3.30 7.37 -1.25
CA ILE A 31 4.45 8.16 -0.77
C ILE A 31 4.73 7.85 0.70
N ILE A 32 3.69 7.85 1.55
CA ILE A 32 3.85 7.53 2.98
C ILE A 32 4.38 6.10 3.18
N LEU A 33 3.95 5.15 2.34
CA LEU A 33 4.36 3.75 2.44
C LEU A 33 5.87 3.54 2.22
N ILE A 34 6.54 4.40 1.46
CA ILE A 34 8.01 4.37 1.28
C ILE A 34 8.71 4.51 2.64
N PHE A 35 8.17 5.35 3.53
CA PHE A 35 8.72 5.61 4.86
C PHE A 35 8.24 4.62 5.93
N ARG A 36 7.62 3.49 5.57
CA ARG A 36 7.12 2.50 6.56
C ARG A 36 8.19 1.97 7.52
N GLU A 37 9.45 2.06 7.12
CA GLU A 37 10.62 1.61 7.86
C GLU A 37 11.15 2.65 8.85
N THR A 38 10.77 3.92 8.71
CA THR A 38 11.29 5.02 9.54
C THR A 38 10.33 5.33 10.69
N SER A 39 10.69 6.30 11.55
CA SER A 39 9.83 6.87 12.58
C SER A 39 8.82 7.90 12.03
N PHE A 40 8.78 8.12 10.72
CA PHE A 40 7.92 9.11 10.09
C PHE A 40 6.44 8.81 10.36
N LEU A 41 5.74 9.79 10.93
CA LEU A 41 4.32 9.71 11.30
C LEU A 41 3.99 8.50 12.18
N LYS A 42 4.89 8.06 13.06
CA LYS A 42 4.59 7.02 14.06
C LYS A 42 4.57 7.60 15.46
N SER A 43 3.71 7.04 16.30
CA SER A 43 3.62 7.34 17.73
C SER A 43 3.66 6.06 18.54
N GLU A 44 4.16 6.14 19.78
CA GLU A 44 4.10 5.03 20.72
C GLU A 44 2.66 4.84 21.22
N VAL A 45 2.19 3.60 21.16
CA VAL A 45 0.86 3.21 21.60
C VAL A 45 1.00 2.00 22.52
N HIS A 46 0.48 2.14 23.73
CA HIS A 46 0.36 1.06 24.69
C HIS A 46 -0.83 0.17 24.35
N LYS A 47 -0.63 -1.15 24.31
CA LYS A 47 -1.65 -2.13 23.97
C LYS A 47 -1.67 -3.28 24.95
N VAL A 48 -2.88 -3.60 25.40
CA VAL A 48 -3.17 -4.81 26.15
C VAL A 48 -4.13 -5.63 25.31
N GLN A 49 -3.74 -6.86 24.98
CA GLN A 49 -4.58 -7.78 24.22
C GLN A 49 -4.53 -9.18 24.82
N THR A 50 -5.65 -9.90 24.73
CA THR A 50 -5.73 -11.30 25.18
C THR A 50 -5.59 -12.22 23.98
N LEU A 51 -4.55 -13.04 23.99
CA LEU A 51 -4.25 -14.08 23.02
C LEU A 51 -4.57 -15.47 23.58
N LYS A 52 -4.39 -16.52 22.76
CA LYS A 52 -4.55 -17.90 23.22
C LYS A 52 -3.50 -18.23 24.29
N PRO A 53 -3.88 -18.76 25.46
CA PRO A 53 -2.93 -19.23 26.45
C PRO A 53 -1.96 -20.28 25.89
N GLY A 54 -0.74 -20.32 26.42
CA GLY A 54 0.26 -21.34 26.09
C GLY A 54 0.89 -21.24 24.69
N LEU A 55 0.71 -20.10 23.99
CA LEU A 55 1.40 -19.86 22.71
C LEU A 55 2.91 -20.03 22.83
N LYS A 56 3.49 -20.83 21.92
CA LYS A 56 4.94 -20.94 21.77
C LYS A 56 5.52 -19.63 21.24
N ASN A 57 6.80 -19.36 21.51
CA ASN A 57 7.48 -18.13 21.09
C ASN A 57 7.29 -17.76 19.61
N GLU A 58 7.33 -18.75 18.72
CA GLU A 58 7.15 -18.57 17.27
C GLU A 58 5.70 -18.19 16.90
N GLU A 59 4.72 -18.82 17.55
CA GLU A 59 3.31 -18.55 17.37
C GLU A 59 2.92 -17.21 17.99
N LEU A 60 3.49 -16.88 19.14
CA LEU A 60 3.33 -15.60 19.82
C LEU A 60 3.82 -14.44 18.95
N GLY A 61 5.00 -14.59 18.32
CA GLY A 61 5.52 -13.58 17.39
C GLY A 61 4.63 -13.38 16.17
N LYS A 62 4.00 -14.45 15.66
CA LYS A 62 3.01 -14.36 14.59
C LYS A 62 1.75 -13.66 15.07
N GLU A 63 1.18 -14.06 16.20
CA GLU A 63 -0.09 -13.55 16.69
C GLU A 63 -0.03 -12.06 17.10
N LEU A 64 1.11 -11.63 17.66
CA LEU A 64 1.32 -10.23 18.03
C LEU A 64 1.53 -9.32 16.81
N HIS A 65 1.85 -9.88 15.64
CA HIS A 65 2.26 -9.14 14.43
C HIS A 65 3.32 -8.04 14.71
N LEU A 66 4.15 -8.24 15.75
CA LEU A 66 5.14 -7.28 16.18
C LEU A 66 6.37 -7.36 15.31
N ARG A 67 6.74 -6.20 14.76
CA ARG A 67 7.95 -6.10 13.95
C ARG A 67 9.20 -6.29 14.81
N GLY A 68 10.05 -7.23 14.40
CA GLY A 68 11.31 -7.51 15.11
C GLY A 68 11.07 -8.13 16.49
N PHE A 69 9.96 -8.84 16.67
CA PHE A 69 9.71 -9.62 17.88
C PHE A 69 10.86 -10.60 18.12
N LYS A 70 11.46 -10.52 19.30
CA LYS A 70 12.42 -11.50 19.81
C LYS A 70 12.10 -11.74 21.28
N PRO A 71 11.76 -12.98 21.67
CA PRO A 71 11.62 -13.32 23.08
C PRO A 71 13.00 -13.18 23.74
N ASP A 72 13.03 -12.56 24.92
CA ASP A 72 14.27 -12.25 25.64
C ASP A 72 14.46 -13.25 26.79
N THR A 73 13.52 -13.29 27.74
CA THR A 73 13.58 -14.19 28.89
C THR A 73 12.18 -14.64 29.29
N THR A 74 12.05 -15.91 29.70
CA THR A 74 10.83 -16.44 30.30
C THR A 74 11.05 -16.67 31.79
N ILE A 75 10.29 -15.99 32.64
CA ILE A 75 10.33 -16.15 34.10
C ILE A 75 8.98 -16.69 34.56
N GLY A 76 8.96 -17.96 35.00
CA GLY A 76 7.73 -18.64 35.37
C GLY A 76 6.73 -18.68 34.20
N ASP A 77 5.55 -18.10 34.40
CA ASP A 77 4.48 -18.03 33.40
C ASP A 77 4.56 -16.77 32.51
N VAL A 78 5.59 -15.92 32.62
CA VAL A 78 5.69 -14.65 31.86
C VAL A 78 6.86 -14.69 30.88
N VAL A 79 6.54 -14.53 29.59
CA VAL A 79 7.50 -14.32 28.50
C VAL A 79 7.72 -12.82 28.33
N SER A 80 8.96 -12.36 28.53
CA SER A 80 9.36 -10.97 28.30
C SER A 80 10.05 -10.83 26.95
N PHE A 81 9.78 -9.72 26.28
CA PHE A 81 10.41 -9.32 25.02
C PHE A 81 10.64 -7.81 25.03
N LYS A 82 11.44 -7.30 24.10
CA LYS A 82 11.89 -5.90 24.09
C LYS A 82 10.75 -4.88 24.21
N GLN A 83 9.59 -5.18 23.63
CA GLN A 83 8.43 -4.28 23.57
C GLN A 83 7.43 -4.46 24.72
N GLY A 84 7.54 -5.52 25.53
CA GLY A 84 6.55 -5.83 26.56
C GLY A 84 6.60 -7.26 27.09
N THR A 85 5.47 -7.72 27.62
CA THR A 85 5.35 -9.03 28.27
C THR A 85 4.13 -9.80 27.78
N TYR A 86 4.17 -11.11 27.95
CA TYR A 86 3.08 -12.02 27.65
C TYR A 86 2.96 -13.09 28.73
N ASN A 87 1.76 -13.29 29.26
CA ASN A 87 1.50 -14.29 30.29
C ASN A 87 0.94 -15.58 29.67
N LEU A 88 1.69 -16.68 29.82
CA LEU A 88 1.39 -18.00 29.26
C LEU A 88 0.10 -18.62 29.80
N LYS A 89 -0.30 -18.31 31.04
CA LYS A 89 -1.54 -18.85 31.66
C LYS A 89 -2.79 -18.08 31.26
N SER A 90 -2.74 -16.76 31.38
CA SER A 90 -3.89 -15.90 31.12
C SER A 90 -4.04 -15.53 29.64
N GLY A 91 -2.97 -15.65 28.85
CA GLY A 91 -2.92 -15.20 27.47
C GLY A 91 -2.82 -13.68 27.33
N VAL A 92 -2.63 -12.92 28.41
CA VAL A 92 -2.55 -11.45 28.34
C VAL A 92 -1.17 -11.03 27.82
N ALA A 93 -1.16 -10.29 26.72
CA ALA A 93 0.01 -9.58 26.21
C ALA A 93 -0.14 -8.08 26.52
N ASP A 94 0.88 -7.50 27.14
CA ASP A 94 0.97 -6.08 27.47
C ASP A 94 2.25 -5.51 26.89
N TYR A 95 2.14 -4.60 25.92
CA TYR A 95 3.29 -4.10 25.17
C TYR A 95 3.07 -2.71 24.58
N THR A 96 4.19 -2.03 24.29
CA THR A 96 4.21 -0.74 23.60
C THR A 96 4.75 -0.90 22.19
N VAL A 97 4.03 -0.38 21.20
CA VAL A 97 4.41 -0.45 19.79
C VAL A 97 4.40 0.94 19.15
N SER A 98 5.38 1.19 18.27
CA SER A 98 5.40 2.39 17.44
C SER A 98 4.59 2.14 16.16
N GLU A 99 3.44 2.79 16.04
CA GLU A 99 2.52 2.61 14.90
C GLU A 99 2.07 3.93 14.28
N GLN A 100 1.65 3.85 13.02
CA GLN A 100 1.11 5.01 12.29
C GLN A 100 -0.33 5.32 12.75
N PRO A 101 -0.77 6.58 12.69
CA PRO A 101 -2.15 6.96 12.94
C PRO A 101 -3.13 6.07 12.17
N ALA A 102 -4.26 5.74 12.79
CA ALA A 102 -5.22 4.78 12.24
C ALA A 102 -5.67 5.12 10.80
N ILE A 103 -5.85 6.41 10.48
CA ILE A 103 -6.22 6.87 9.13
C ILE A 103 -5.11 6.54 8.12
N VAL A 104 -3.87 6.86 8.45
CA VAL A 104 -2.70 6.58 7.61
C VAL A 104 -2.51 5.08 7.41
N ASN A 105 -2.69 4.30 8.48
CA ASN A 105 -2.61 2.84 8.40
C ASN A 105 -3.71 2.26 7.48
N LYS A 106 -4.94 2.77 7.55
CA LYS A 106 -6.04 2.39 6.63
C LYS A 106 -5.73 2.77 5.18
N MET A 107 -5.19 3.96 4.93
CA MET A 107 -4.84 4.42 3.59
C MET A 107 -3.71 3.57 2.98
N THR A 108 -2.68 3.24 3.77
CA THR A 108 -1.56 2.40 3.28
C THR A 108 -1.95 0.94 3.12
N LYS A 109 -2.99 0.46 3.82
CA LYS A 109 -3.54 -0.89 3.64
C LYS A 109 -4.04 -1.12 2.20
N LEU A 110 -4.52 -0.08 1.52
CA LEU A 110 -4.95 -0.16 0.11
C LEU A 110 -3.83 -0.73 -0.77
N HIS A 111 -2.58 -0.31 -0.56
CA HIS A 111 -1.41 -0.81 -1.31
C HIS A 111 -0.92 -2.19 -0.88
N LYS A 112 -1.25 -2.63 0.34
CA LYS A 112 -0.79 -3.90 0.91
C LYS A 112 -1.79 -5.05 0.72
N ALA A 113 -2.95 -4.78 0.11
CA ALA A 113 -3.99 -5.78 -0.05
C ALA A 113 -3.50 -6.97 -0.90
N THR A 114 -3.75 -8.18 -0.41
CA THR A 114 -3.45 -9.45 -1.08
C THR A 114 -4.75 -10.13 -1.51
N THR A 115 -4.68 -11.29 -2.15
CA THR A 115 -5.85 -12.07 -2.59
C THR A 115 -6.81 -12.48 -1.47
N ASN A 116 -6.37 -12.36 -0.21
CA ASN A 116 -7.19 -12.67 0.98
C ASN A 116 -7.94 -11.45 1.52
N ASP A 117 -7.79 -10.25 0.93
CA ASP A 117 -8.46 -9.02 1.35
C ASP A 117 -9.39 -8.50 0.26
N ALA A 118 -10.66 -8.23 0.57
CA ALA A 118 -11.63 -7.70 -0.40
C ALA A 118 -11.14 -6.43 -1.14
N LEU A 119 -10.20 -5.67 -0.57
CA LEU A 119 -9.57 -4.53 -1.23
C LEU A 119 -8.78 -4.89 -2.51
N PHE A 120 -8.42 -6.16 -2.74
CA PHE A 120 -7.70 -6.55 -3.96
C PHE A 120 -8.49 -6.26 -5.23
N TYR A 121 -9.83 -6.31 -5.19
CA TYR A 121 -10.69 -5.95 -6.32
C TYR A 121 -10.52 -4.49 -6.72
N LEU A 122 -10.41 -3.59 -5.73
CA LEU A 122 -10.12 -2.19 -5.97
C LEU A 122 -8.76 -2.03 -6.67
N ASN A 123 -7.74 -2.78 -6.23
CA ASN A 123 -6.40 -2.71 -6.79
C ASN A 123 -6.35 -3.20 -8.24
N ILE A 124 -7.05 -4.30 -8.56
CA ILE A 124 -7.17 -4.79 -9.94
C ILE A 124 -7.90 -3.77 -10.80
N PHE A 125 -9.06 -3.27 -10.34
CA PHE A 125 -9.83 -2.26 -11.06
C PHE A 125 -9.00 -1.00 -11.32
N PHE A 126 -8.24 -0.55 -10.31
CA PHE A 126 -7.35 0.60 -10.42
C PHE A 126 -6.23 0.35 -11.44
N GLY A 127 -5.58 -0.81 -11.41
CA GLY A 127 -4.55 -1.20 -12.37
C GLY A 127 -5.06 -1.27 -13.82
N LEU A 128 -6.24 -1.86 -14.04
CA LEU A 128 -6.90 -1.87 -15.35
C LEU A 128 -7.26 -0.46 -15.82
N SER A 129 -7.68 0.41 -14.90
CA SER A 129 -7.99 1.80 -15.20
C SER A 129 -6.76 2.60 -15.60
N LEU A 130 -5.61 2.38 -14.93
CA LEU A 130 -4.34 2.99 -15.32
C LEU A 130 -3.91 2.54 -16.73
N LEU A 131 -4.03 1.24 -17.04
CA LEU A 131 -3.75 0.73 -18.39
C LEU A 131 -4.69 1.35 -19.43
N PHE A 132 -5.97 1.47 -19.10
CA PHE A 132 -6.93 2.16 -19.95
C PHE A 132 -6.56 3.63 -20.18
N PHE A 133 -6.11 4.37 -19.16
CA PHE A 133 -5.68 5.77 -19.33
C PHE A 133 -4.46 5.89 -20.26
N VAL A 134 -3.50 4.97 -20.16
CA VAL A 134 -2.37 4.90 -21.09
C VAL A 134 -2.87 4.71 -22.52
N ILE A 135 -3.65 3.66 -22.79
CA ILE A 135 -4.14 3.34 -24.13
C ILE A 135 -5.02 4.47 -24.69
N SER A 136 -6.00 4.92 -23.92
CA SER A 136 -6.96 5.96 -24.36
C SER A 136 -6.29 7.30 -24.64
N SER A 137 -5.15 7.62 -24.00
CA SER A 137 -4.40 8.85 -24.27
C SER A 137 -3.91 8.95 -25.72
N PHE A 138 -3.52 7.83 -26.35
CA PHE A 138 -3.08 7.80 -27.74
C PHE A 138 -4.20 8.13 -28.74
N TRP A 139 -5.45 7.84 -28.39
CA TRP A 139 -6.64 8.19 -29.19
C TRP A 139 -7.15 9.62 -28.93
N MET A 140 -6.58 10.33 -27.96
CA MET A 140 -7.00 11.69 -27.60
C MET A 140 -6.33 12.76 -28.48
N PHE A 141 -5.18 12.48 -29.09
CA PHE A 141 -4.42 13.45 -29.90
C PHE A 141 -4.50 13.14 -31.39
N LEU A 142 -4.53 14.18 -32.23
CA LEU A 142 -4.51 13.98 -33.68
C LEU A 142 -3.14 13.45 -34.12
N PRO A 143 -3.08 12.33 -34.86
CA PRO A 143 -1.82 11.82 -35.42
C PRO A 143 -1.17 12.88 -36.29
N LYS A 144 0.16 12.88 -36.37
CA LYS A 144 0.99 13.78 -37.20
C LYS A 144 1.08 15.24 -36.73
N THR A 145 0.41 15.62 -35.64
CA THR A 145 0.61 16.95 -35.03
C THR A 145 1.97 17.05 -34.33
N SER A 146 2.52 18.27 -34.22
CA SER A 146 3.75 18.52 -33.46
C SER A 146 3.61 18.13 -31.99
N ILE A 147 2.42 18.33 -31.41
CA ILE A 147 2.06 17.93 -30.04
C ILE A 147 2.14 16.41 -29.88
N PHE A 148 1.56 15.65 -30.82
CA PHE A 148 1.62 14.18 -30.79
C PHE A 148 3.05 13.65 -30.87
N LYS A 149 3.89 14.23 -31.75
CA LYS A 149 5.31 13.86 -31.86
C LYS A 149 6.08 14.10 -30.56
N LYS A 150 5.85 15.25 -29.92
CA LYS A 150 6.44 15.57 -28.61
C LYS A 150 5.96 14.59 -27.54
N ALA A 151 4.66 14.31 -27.47
CA ALA A 151 4.09 13.35 -26.53
C ALA A 151 4.73 11.96 -26.67
N MET A 152 4.94 11.48 -27.90
CA MET A 152 5.62 10.21 -28.16
C MET A 152 7.06 10.19 -27.65
N LEU A 153 7.80 11.30 -27.79
CA LEU A 153 9.15 11.42 -27.24
C LEU A 153 9.15 11.34 -25.71
N PHE A 154 8.21 12.00 -25.03
CA PHE A 154 8.04 11.90 -23.58
C PHE A 154 7.67 10.48 -23.13
N THR A 155 6.79 9.79 -23.88
CA THR A 155 6.46 8.38 -23.63
C THR A 155 7.71 7.50 -23.73
N LEU A 156 8.51 7.66 -24.79
CA LEU A 156 9.75 6.91 -24.97
C LEU A 156 10.75 7.19 -23.85
N ALA A 157 10.93 8.45 -23.46
CA ALA A 157 11.82 8.82 -22.36
C ALA A 157 11.39 8.17 -21.04
N GLY A 158 10.08 8.14 -20.73
CA GLY A 158 9.54 7.46 -19.55
C GLY A 158 9.75 5.94 -19.58
N ALA A 159 9.59 5.32 -20.75
CA ALA A 159 9.86 3.90 -20.94
C ALA A 159 11.34 3.55 -20.73
N ILE A 160 12.25 4.36 -21.29
CA ILE A 160 13.70 4.21 -21.09
C ILE A 160 14.06 4.37 -19.62
N LEU A 161 13.55 5.41 -18.95
CA LEU A 161 13.77 5.60 -17.52
C LEU A 161 13.32 4.38 -16.71
N THR A 162 12.18 3.79 -17.05
CA THR A 162 11.66 2.59 -16.37
C THR A 162 12.59 1.39 -16.58
N ILE A 163 13.07 1.18 -17.81
CA ILE A 163 14.04 0.11 -18.12
C ILE A 163 15.33 0.31 -17.32
N VAL A 164 15.87 1.53 -17.25
CA VAL A 164 17.07 1.84 -16.47
C VAL A 164 16.86 1.52 -15.00
N LEU A 165 15.75 1.96 -14.41
CA LEU A 165 15.44 1.70 -13.00
C LEU A 165 15.24 0.22 -12.68
N LEU A 166 14.76 -0.58 -13.63
CA LEU A 166 14.63 -2.04 -13.48
C LEU A 166 15.97 -2.78 -13.55
N LEU A 167 17.01 -2.15 -14.10
CA LEU A 167 18.36 -2.72 -14.21
C LEU A 167 19.28 -2.26 -13.07
N LEU A 168 18.80 -1.39 -12.17
CA LEU A 168 19.46 -1.03 -10.90
C LEU A 168 19.20 -2.10 -9.83
#